data_AF-A0A0J6Y6D1-F1
#
_entry.id   AF-A0A0J6Y6D1-F1
#
_cell.length_a   1.000
_cell.length_b   1.000
_cell.length_c   1.000
_cell.angle_alpha   90.00
_cell.angle_beta   90.00
_cell.angle_gamma   90.00
#
_symmetry.space_group_name_H-M   'P 1'
#
loop_
_entity.id
_entity.type
_entity.pdbx_description
1 polymer ?
#
loop_
_entity_poly.entity_id
_entity_poly.type
_entity_poly.pdbx_seq_one_letter_code
_entity_poly.pdbx_strand_id
1 'polypeptide(L)'
;MAEYRLEDLARESGVSTRNIRAYRERGLLDPPRRVGRSALYDDYHLSQLNTISQLLRKGYNSAHIAEFFTSMRQGEDLADILGLQRAVLGPESEHHDRSTLGIDPDSSEARQLIAHGMAEMVGRKVMLIDGDAAEILARSPDHLRYIRALLRFLDAAEKSFDELAEAFVDSLVELYQAEVGPGYLPKPEDMGRLRQVVADYRLLGEKVMATRFDQATRRLMVASASDYTAGILLTGAWERPTG
;
A
#
# COMPACT_ATOMS: atom_id res chain seq x y z
N MET A 1 30.54 -6.31 0.79
CA MET A 1 29.49 -7.02 1.53
C MET A 1 29.95 -7.13 2.97
N ALA A 2 29.19 -6.59 3.91
CA ALA A 2 29.46 -6.84 5.32
C ALA A 2 29.01 -8.25 5.69
N GLU A 3 29.74 -8.90 6.59
CA GLU A 3 29.42 -10.22 7.12
C GLU A 3 28.90 -10.08 8.55
N TYR A 4 27.72 -10.64 8.81
CA TYR A 4 27.07 -10.62 10.11
C TYR A 4 27.06 -12.01 10.73
N ARG A 5 27.38 -12.09 12.03
CA ARG A 5 26.95 -13.23 12.84
C ARG A 5 25.47 -13.06 13.20
N LEU A 6 24.83 -14.14 13.61
CA LEU A 6 23.40 -14.14 13.95
C LEU A 6 23.00 -13.04 14.96
N GLU A 7 23.85 -12.78 15.95
CA GLU A 7 23.62 -11.77 16.98
C GLU A 7 23.76 -10.34 16.44
N ASP A 8 24.75 -10.10 15.58
CA ASP A 8 24.93 -8.81 14.92
C ASP A 8 23.77 -8.54 13.95
N LEU A 9 23.37 -9.55 13.17
CA LEU A 9 22.23 -9.45 12.28
C LEU A 9 20.94 -9.13 13.04
N ALA A 10 20.73 -9.74 14.21
CA ALA A 10 19.57 -9.46 15.06
C ALA A 10 19.56 -8.03 15.58
N ARG A 11 20.75 -7.50 15.95
CA ARG A 11 20.89 -6.12 16.39
C ARG A 11 20.60 -5.14 15.27
N GLU A 12 21.18 -5.35 14.08
CA GLU A 12 21.01 -4.43 12.94
C GLU A 12 19.60 -4.48 12.33
N SER A 13 18.97 -5.67 12.27
CA SER A 13 17.62 -5.82 11.72
C SER A 13 16.50 -5.46 12.71
N GLY A 14 16.81 -5.38 14.01
CA GLY A 14 15.80 -5.30 15.07
C GLY A 14 14.97 -6.57 15.24
N VAL A 15 15.30 -7.67 14.56
CA VAL A 15 14.59 -8.96 14.65
C VAL A 15 15.32 -9.88 15.63
N SER A 16 14.59 -10.46 16.59
CA SER A 16 15.22 -11.38 17.57
C SER A 16 15.86 -12.60 16.90
N THR A 17 16.97 -13.09 17.48
CA THR A 17 17.68 -14.30 17.00
C THR A 17 16.77 -15.53 16.92
N ARG A 18 15.75 -15.62 17.79
CA ARG A 18 14.70 -16.65 17.75
C ARG A 18 13.85 -16.55 16.48
N ASN A 19 13.38 -15.35 16.14
CA ASN A 19 12.57 -15.13 14.94
C ASN A 19 13.38 -15.34 13.67
N ILE A 20 14.65 -14.93 13.63
CA ILE A 20 15.54 -15.18 12.48
C ILE A 20 15.66 -16.69 12.21
N ARG A 21 15.82 -17.52 13.25
CA ARG A 21 15.85 -18.98 13.10
C ARG A 21 14.50 -19.54 12.61
N ALA A 22 13.40 -19.07 13.18
CA ALA A 22 12.05 -19.49 12.78
C ALA A 22 11.73 -19.11 11.33
N TYR A 23 12.15 -17.92 10.88
CA TYR A 23 11.99 -17.47 9.49
C TYR A 23 12.79 -18.33 8.54
N ARG A 24 14.03 -18.70 8.89
CA ARG A 24 14.82 -19.64 8.10
C ARG A 24 14.17 -21.02 8.01
N GLU A 25 13.70 -21.57 9.12
CA GLU A 25 13.03 -22.88 9.16
C GLU A 25 11.75 -22.93 8.31
N ARG A 26 11.06 -21.79 8.19
CA ARG A 26 9.85 -21.64 7.38
C ARG A 26 10.12 -21.20 5.94
N GLY A 27 11.38 -21.03 5.55
CA GLY A 27 11.75 -20.57 4.20
C GLY A 27 11.51 -19.08 3.93
N LEU A 28 11.25 -18.25 4.94
CA LEU A 28 11.16 -16.80 4.77
C LEU A 28 12.55 -16.15 4.63
N LEU A 29 13.57 -16.77 5.23
CA LEU A 29 14.95 -16.27 5.19
C LEU A 29 15.85 -17.32 4.54
N ASP A 30 16.75 -16.87 3.68
CA ASP A 30 17.67 -17.77 3.01
C ASP A 30 18.68 -18.40 3.97
N PRO A 31 19.19 -19.60 3.64
CA PRO A 31 20.15 -20.28 4.49
C PRO A 31 21.48 -19.51 4.51
N PRO A 32 22.08 -19.31 5.70
CA PRO A 32 23.36 -18.62 5.81
C PRO A 32 24.49 -19.44 5.20
N ARG A 33 25.53 -18.73 4.75
CA ARG A 33 26.77 -19.38 4.33
C ARG A 33 27.47 -20.00 5.53
N ARG A 34 27.84 -21.27 5.41
CA ARG A 34 28.60 -21.98 6.45
C ARG A 34 30.10 -21.76 6.26
N VAL A 35 30.74 -21.18 7.26
CA VAL A 35 32.20 -21.06 7.32
C VAL A 35 32.69 -21.75 8.60
N GLY A 36 33.22 -22.96 8.42
CA GLY A 36 33.57 -23.85 9.53
C GLY A 36 32.34 -24.24 10.36
N ARG A 37 32.36 -23.91 11.66
CA ARG A 37 31.23 -24.14 12.58
C ARG A 37 30.27 -22.94 12.70
N SER A 38 30.54 -21.85 11.99
CA SER A 38 29.79 -20.62 12.09
C SER A 38 28.86 -20.43 10.89
N ALA A 39 27.67 -19.91 11.16
CA ALA A 39 26.75 -19.40 10.14
C ALA A 39 27.00 -17.90 9.96
N LEU A 40 27.39 -17.51 8.75
CA LEU A 40 27.59 -16.12 8.37
C LEU A 40 26.44 -15.68 7.47
N TYR A 41 25.92 -14.51 7.81
CA TYR A 41 24.92 -13.78 7.06
C TYR A 41 25.62 -12.58 6.42
N ASP A 42 24.98 -11.95 5.46
CA ASP A 42 25.50 -10.79 4.77
C ASP A 42 24.39 -9.73 4.64
N ASP A 43 24.71 -8.63 3.96
CA ASP A 43 23.79 -7.51 3.71
C ASP A 43 22.47 -7.97 3.06
N TYR A 44 22.52 -9.04 2.27
CA TYR A 44 21.33 -9.62 1.63
C TYR A 44 20.34 -10.17 2.67
N HIS A 45 20.84 -10.90 3.68
CA HIS A 45 20.00 -11.42 4.76
C HIS A 45 19.41 -10.29 5.64
N LEU A 46 20.17 -9.22 5.85
CA LEU A 46 19.67 -8.04 6.56
C LEU A 46 18.50 -7.39 5.82
N SER A 47 18.63 -7.28 4.49
CA SER A 47 17.58 -6.76 3.62
C SER A 47 16.32 -7.63 3.63
N GLN A 48 16.47 -8.97 3.62
CA GLN A 48 15.33 -9.89 3.78
C GLN A 48 14.59 -9.66 5.09
N LEU A 49 15.32 -9.54 6.21
CA LEU A 49 14.71 -9.37 7.54
C LEU A 49 13.94 -8.06 7.67
N ASN A 50 14.48 -6.97 7.12
CA ASN A 50 13.79 -5.68 7.09
C ASN A 50 12.48 -5.75 6.29
N THR A 51 12.52 -6.44 5.15
CA THR A 51 11.36 -6.63 4.26
C THR A 51 10.28 -7.49 4.92
N ILE A 52 10.66 -8.64 5.49
CA ILE A 52 9.74 -9.50 6.24
C ILE A 52 9.06 -8.69 7.35
N SER A 53 9.83 -7.86 8.06
CA SER A 53 9.30 -7.01 9.14
C SER A 53 8.31 -5.96 8.62
N GLN A 54 8.57 -5.33 7.47
CA GLN A 54 7.64 -4.39 6.84
C GLN A 54 6.34 -5.07 6.41
N LEU A 55 6.41 -6.22 5.75
CA LEU A 55 5.22 -6.95 5.28
C LEU A 55 4.37 -7.44 6.46
N LEU A 56 4.99 -7.96 7.51
CA LEU A 56 4.28 -8.35 8.72
C LEU A 56 3.59 -7.15 9.40
N ARG A 57 4.23 -5.97 9.44
CA ARG A 57 3.60 -4.74 9.95
C ARG A 57 2.38 -4.30 9.15
N LYS A 58 2.37 -4.58 7.84
CA LYS A 58 1.25 -4.31 6.94
C LYS A 58 0.15 -5.39 6.98
N GLY A 59 0.25 -6.40 7.86
CA GLY A 59 -0.79 -7.40 8.08
C GLY A 59 -0.69 -8.66 7.20
N TYR A 60 0.35 -8.79 6.38
CA TYR A 60 0.55 -10.00 5.57
C TYR A 60 0.93 -11.19 6.45
N ASN A 61 0.40 -12.37 6.15
CA ASN A 61 0.70 -13.57 6.93
C ASN A 61 2.06 -14.19 6.56
N SER A 62 2.71 -14.86 7.50
CA SER A 62 4.04 -15.44 7.30
C SER A 62 4.11 -16.58 6.27
N ALA A 63 2.99 -17.29 6.02
CA ALA A 63 2.94 -18.39 5.05
C ALA A 63 2.90 -17.87 3.61
N HIS A 64 2.08 -16.87 3.30
CA HIS A 64 2.05 -16.20 1.99
C HIS A 64 3.38 -15.49 1.71
N ILE A 65 3.98 -14.87 2.73
CA ILE A 65 5.33 -14.31 2.61
C ILE A 65 6.35 -15.41 2.27
N ALA A 66 6.32 -16.55 2.97
CA ALA A 66 7.22 -17.68 2.69
C ALA A 66 7.04 -18.25 1.28
N GLU A 67 5.80 -18.39 0.82
CA GLU A 67 5.46 -18.88 -0.51
C GLU A 67 5.96 -17.92 -1.59
N PHE A 68 5.77 -16.61 -1.41
CA PHE A 68 6.35 -15.58 -2.25
C PHE A 68 7.88 -15.70 -2.34
N PHE A 69 8.59 -15.71 -1.21
CA PHE A 69 10.05 -15.87 -1.20
C PHE A 69 10.50 -17.22 -1.81
N THR A 70 9.70 -18.27 -1.70
CA THR A 70 10.01 -19.59 -2.28
C THR A 70 9.87 -19.60 -3.80
N SER A 71 8.79 -19.03 -4.33
CA SER A 71 8.59 -18.89 -5.77
C SER A 71 9.66 -17.99 -6.40
N MET A 72 10.15 -17.00 -5.66
CA MET A 72 11.18 -16.05 -6.11
C MET A 72 12.58 -16.67 -6.15
N ARG A 73 12.90 -17.57 -5.22
CA ARG A 73 14.16 -18.34 -5.23
C ARG A 73 14.33 -19.20 -6.48
N GLN A 74 13.27 -19.47 -7.22
CA GLN A 74 13.34 -20.21 -8.47
C GLN A 74 13.81 -19.35 -9.67
N GLY A 75 14.17 -18.06 -9.48
CA GLY A 75 14.55 -17.12 -10.56
C GLY A 75 15.64 -16.06 -10.33
N GLU A 76 16.30 -15.98 -9.16
CA GLU A 76 17.46 -15.11 -8.79
C GLU A 76 17.34 -13.55 -8.74
N ASP A 77 18.22 -13.00 -7.87
CA ASP A 77 18.53 -11.65 -7.31
C ASP A 77 17.46 -10.86 -6.52
N LEU A 78 17.60 -10.89 -5.18
CA LEU A 78 16.72 -10.23 -4.23
C LEU A 78 16.89 -8.70 -4.19
N ALA A 79 18.09 -8.16 -4.42
CA ALA A 79 18.27 -6.70 -4.46
C ALA A 79 17.38 -6.10 -5.55
N ASP A 80 17.23 -6.86 -6.63
CA ASP A 80 16.40 -6.51 -7.75
C ASP A 80 14.90 -6.65 -7.49
N ILE A 81 14.52 -7.71 -6.79
CA ILE A 81 13.19 -7.96 -6.23
C ILE A 81 12.76 -6.88 -5.24
N LEU A 82 13.65 -6.39 -4.38
CA LEU A 82 13.31 -5.41 -3.34
C LEU A 82 13.14 -4.02 -3.92
N GLY A 83 13.95 -3.68 -4.93
CA GLY A 83 13.66 -2.52 -5.74
C GLY A 83 12.36 -2.70 -6.54
N LEU A 84 12.01 -3.92 -6.98
CA LEU A 84 10.72 -4.20 -7.62
C LEU A 84 9.58 -4.06 -6.63
N GLN A 85 9.71 -4.58 -5.40
CA GLN A 85 8.77 -4.35 -4.32
C GLN A 85 8.64 -2.88 -4.00
N ARG A 86 9.73 -2.10 -3.95
CA ARG A 86 9.63 -0.64 -3.74
C ARG A 86 9.00 0.07 -4.94
N ALA A 87 9.16 -0.45 -6.16
CA ALA A 87 8.47 0.09 -7.33
C ALA A 87 6.97 -0.26 -7.33
N VAL A 88 6.62 -1.51 -6.98
CA VAL A 88 5.26 -2.06 -6.90
C VAL A 88 4.48 -1.49 -5.72
N LEU A 89 5.09 -1.49 -4.53
CA LEU A 89 4.53 -0.98 -3.28
C LEU A 89 4.61 0.54 -3.19
N GLY A 90 5.28 1.20 -4.15
CA GLY A 90 5.64 2.61 -4.10
C GLY A 90 6.74 2.92 -3.08
N PRO A 91 7.30 4.14 -3.08
CA PRO A 91 8.04 4.60 -1.91
C PRO A 91 7.14 4.41 -0.67
N GLU A 92 7.73 4.12 0.50
CA GLU A 92 7.03 4.44 1.77
C GLU A 92 6.47 5.85 1.58
N SER A 93 5.25 6.13 2.06
CA SER A 93 4.66 7.47 2.00
C SER A 93 5.53 8.45 2.80
N GLU A 94 6.69 8.76 2.24
CA GLU A 94 7.64 9.74 2.66
C GLU A 94 6.99 11.05 2.21
N HIS A 95 6.54 11.83 3.19
CA HIS A 95 6.04 13.20 3.02
C HIS A 95 4.57 13.36 2.62
N HIS A 96 3.66 12.65 3.28
CA HIS A 96 2.40 13.32 3.64
C HIS A 96 2.59 13.80 5.08
N ASP A 97 2.40 15.09 5.34
CA ASP A 97 2.44 15.67 6.68
C ASP A 97 1.35 15.03 7.55
N ARG A 98 1.69 13.88 8.16
CA ARG A 98 0.78 13.09 8.98
C ARG A 98 0.23 13.99 10.08
N SER A 99 -1.08 14.09 10.14
CA SER A 99 -1.75 15.02 11.04
C SER A 99 -2.69 14.27 11.97
N THR A 100 -2.71 14.72 13.23
CA THR A 100 -3.57 14.10 14.25
C THR A 100 -5.02 14.44 13.96
N LEU A 101 -5.86 13.43 13.91
CA LEU A 101 -7.31 13.60 13.81
C LEU A 101 -7.92 13.61 15.22
N GLY A 102 -8.80 14.56 15.51
CA GLY A 102 -9.48 14.71 16.80
C GLY A 102 -10.59 13.69 17.05
N ILE A 103 -10.39 12.41 16.70
CA ILE A 103 -11.34 11.33 16.93
C ILE A 103 -10.90 10.42 18.06
N ASP A 104 -11.87 9.83 18.75
CA ASP A 104 -11.63 8.79 19.75
C ASP A 104 -10.98 7.57 19.08
N PRO A 105 -9.77 7.14 19.50
CA PRO A 105 -9.12 5.95 18.98
C PRO A 105 -9.94 4.66 19.09
N ASP A 106 -10.85 4.59 20.07
CA ASP A 106 -11.67 3.39 20.32
C ASP A 106 -13.00 3.40 19.50
N SER A 107 -13.26 4.50 18.78
CA SER A 107 -14.45 4.65 17.93
C SER A 107 -14.51 3.65 16.77
N SER A 108 -15.71 3.42 16.24
CA SER A 108 -15.91 2.65 15.01
C SER A 108 -15.22 3.29 13.82
N GLU A 109 -15.29 4.61 13.72
CA GLU A 109 -14.73 5.40 12.64
C GLU A 109 -13.20 5.31 12.60
N ALA A 110 -12.53 5.36 13.75
CA ALA A 110 -11.08 5.15 13.85
C ALA A 110 -10.68 3.76 13.32
N ARG A 111 -11.39 2.71 13.76
CA ARG A 111 -11.12 1.34 13.32
C ARG A 111 -11.33 1.15 11.82
N GLN A 112 -12.39 1.74 11.27
CA GLN A 112 -12.67 1.66 9.83
C GLN A 112 -11.65 2.45 9.00
N LEU A 113 -11.24 3.65 9.43
CA LEU A 113 -10.20 4.42 8.75
C LEU A 113 -8.86 3.65 8.72
N ILE A 114 -8.52 2.95 9.81
CA ILE A 114 -7.32 2.10 9.85
C ILE A 114 -7.49 0.88 8.94
N ALA A 115 -8.65 0.23 8.95
CA ALA A 115 -8.92 -0.93 8.10
C ALA A 115 -8.81 -0.60 6.59
N HIS A 116 -9.29 0.58 6.20
CA HIS A 116 -9.18 1.12 4.84
C HIS A 116 -7.79 1.67 4.51
N GLY A 117 -6.82 1.59 5.43
CA GLY A 117 -5.47 2.12 5.23
C GLY A 117 -5.39 3.65 5.12
N MET A 118 -6.41 4.37 5.57
CA MET A 118 -6.46 5.84 5.54
C MET A 118 -5.83 6.46 6.79
N ALA A 119 -5.71 5.67 7.87
CA ALA A 119 -5.13 6.10 9.13
C ALA A 119 -4.25 5.02 9.76
N GLU A 120 -3.41 5.43 10.69
CA GLU A 120 -2.62 4.57 11.56
C GLU A 120 -2.78 4.97 13.03
N MET A 121 -2.54 4.01 13.93
CA MET A 121 -2.51 4.26 15.37
C MET A 121 -1.07 4.53 15.80
N VAL A 122 -0.81 5.76 16.26
CA VAL A 122 0.50 6.16 16.81
C VAL A 122 0.32 6.52 18.28
N GLY A 123 0.75 5.62 19.16
CA GLY A 123 0.49 5.73 20.60
C GLY A 123 -1.02 5.60 20.90
N ARG A 124 -1.63 6.67 21.44
CA ARG A 124 -3.09 6.76 21.70
C ARG A 124 -3.79 7.77 20.79
N LYS A 125 -3.26 8.00 19.59
CA LYS A 125 -3.81 8.95 18.62
C LYS A 125 -3.99 8.28 17.27
N VAL A 126 -5.06 8.66 16.58
CA VAL A 126 -5.29 8.29 15.18
C VAL A 126 -4.66 9.36 14.31
N MET A 127 -3.76 8.94 13.43
CA MET A 127 -3.09 9.82 12.47
C MET A 127 -3.54 9.43 11.07
N LEU A 128 -4.02 10.39 10.30
CA LEU A 128 -4.31 10.16 8.88
C LEU A 128 -2.99 10.08 8.11
N ILE A 129 -2.95 9.15 7.15
CA ILE A 129 -1.78 8.98 6.29
C ILE A 129 -1.64 10.19 5.36
N ASP A 130 -2.75 10.70 4.84
CA ASP A 130 -2.80 11.88 3.97
C ASP A 130 -3.00 13.17 4.79
N GLY A 131 -2.02 14.08 4.69
CA GLY A 131 -2.02 15.36 5.40
C GLY A 131 -3.03 16.37 4.84
N ASP A 132 -3.23 16.38 3.53
CA ASP A 132 -4.22 17.26 2.90
C ASP A 132 -5.62 16.84 3.36
N ALA A 133 -5.92 15.54 3.31
CA ALA A 133 -7.18 14.98 3.80
C ALA A 133 -7.42 15.33 5.28
N ALA A 134 -6.37 15.29 6.10
CA ALA A 134 -6.45 15.69 7.49
C ALA A 134 -6.77 17.18 7.66
N GLU A 135 -6.16 18.06 6.87
CA GLU A 135 -6.47 19.49 6.88
C GLU A 135 -7.92 19.75 6.44
N ILE A 136 -8.42 19.02 5.42
CA ILE A 136 -9.82 19.11 4.98
C ILE A 136 -10.79 18.75 6.11
N LEU A 137 -10.49 17.67 6.84
CA LEU A 137 -11.32 17.23 7.95
C LEU A 137 -11.22 18.18 9.14
N ALA A 138 -10.03 18.69 9.45
CA ALA A 138 -9.80 19.58 10.59
C ALA A 138 -10.53 20.93 10.45
N ARG A 139 -10.66 21.47 9.23
CA ARG A 139 -11.42 22.71 8.97
C ARG A 139 -12.94 22.52 8.95
N SER A 140 -13.43 21.27 8.99
CA SER A 140 -14.86 21.00 8.97
C SER A 140 -15.47 21.14 10.38
N PRO A 141 -16.55 21.93 10.55
CA PRO A 141 -17.21 22.06 11.84
C PRO A 141 -17.90 20.76 12.30
N ASP A 142 -18.20 19.84 11.38
CA ASP A 142 -18.72 18.50 11.67
C ASP A 142 -17.88 17.43 10.94
N HIS A 143 -16.62 17.30 11.35
CA HIS A 143 -15.69 16.36 10.74
C HIS A 143 -16.16 14.89 10.84
N LEU A 144 -16.91 14.53 11.90
CA LEU A 144 -17.44 13.16 12.06
C LEU A 144 -18.45 12.82 10.97
N ARG A 145 -19.31 13.76 10.59
CA ARG A 145 -20.23 13.56 9.46
C ARG A 145 -19.50 13.34 8.14
N TYR A 146 -18.41 14.07 7.92
CA TYR A 146 -17.57 13.93 6.72
C TYR A 146 -16.88 12.57 6.71
N ILE A 147 -16.29 12.16 7.83
CA ILE A 147 -15.67 10.83 8.00
C ILE A 147 -16.68 9.72 7.71
N ARG A 148 -17.89 9.79 8.28
CA ARG A 148 -18.93 8.78 8.02
C ARG A 148 -19.36 8.73 6.55
N ALA A 149 -19.44 9.89 5.88
CA ALA A 149 -19.76 9.92 4.46
C ALA A 149 -18.63 9.31 3.62
N LEU A 150 -17.38 9.62 3.94
CA LEU A 150 -16.20 9.05 3.32
C LEU A 150 -16.14 7.52 3.50
N LEU A 151 -16.33 7.03 4.74
CA LEU A 151 -16.30 5.61 5.04
C LEU A 151 -17.39 4.84 4.28
N ARG A 152 -18.62 5.37 4.21
CA ARG A 152 -19.67 4.77 3.37
C ARG A 152 -19.30 4.69 1.90
N PHE A 153 -18.60 5.70 1.38
CA PHE A 153 -18.10 5.68 0.01
C PHE A 153 -17.01 4.62 -0.17
N LEU A 154 -16.05 4.55 0.76
CA LEU A 154 -14.98 3.55 0.72
C LEU A 154 -15.54 2.12 0.79
N ASP A 155 -16.46 1.86 1.72
CA ASP A 155 -17.14 0.56 1.83
C ASP A 155 -17.91 0.18 0.54
N ALA A 156 -18.58 1.15 -0.09
CA ALA A 156 -19.32 0.90 -1.33
C ALA A 156 -18.42 0.73 -2.56
N ALA A 157 -17.25 1.36 -2.55
CA ALA A 157 -16.31 1.38 -3.68
C ALA A 157 -15.22 0.32 -3.59
N GLU A 158 -15.06 -0.38 -2.46
CA GLU A 158 -13.99 -1.36 -2.20
C GLU A 158 -13.79 -2.33 -3.37
N LYS A 159 -14.86 -3.04 -3.77
CA LYS A 159 -14.81 -3.98 -4.90
C LYS A 159 -14.42 -3.31 -6.22
N SER A 160 -14.92 -2.10 -6.47
CA SER A 160 -14.60 -1.37 -7.70
C SER A 160 -13.15 -0.88 -7.71
N PHE A 161 -12.57 -0.54 -6.57
CA PHE A 161 -11.15 -0.21 -6.48
C PHE A 161 -10.29 -1.44 -6.76
N ASP A 162 -10.65 -2.61 -6.23
CA ASP A 162 -9.95 -3.86 -6.52
C ASP A 162 -10.01 -4.21 -8.01
N GLU A 163 -11.20 -4.13 -8.63
CA GLU A 163 -11.37 -4.39 -10.08
C GLU A 163 -10.57 -3.41 -10.94
N LEU A 164 -10.50 -2.14 -10.54
CA LEU A 164 -9.69 -1.12 -11.23
C LEU A 164 -8.20 -1.37 -11.06
N ALA A 165 -7.76 -1.78 -9.87
CA ALA A 165 -6.37 -2.12 -9.60
C ALA A 165 -5.94 -3.37 -10.39
N GLU A 166 -6.77 -4.41 -10.44
CA GLU A 166 -6.55 -5.62 -11.22
C GLU A 166 -6.41 -5.28 -12.71
N ALA A 167 -7.36 -4.55 -13.30
CA ALA A 167 -7.30 -4.15 -14.70
C ALA A 167 -6.06 -3.30 -15.03
N PHE A 168 -5.62 -2.47 -14.08
CA PHE A 168 -4.42 -1.66 -14.22
C PHE A 168 -3.15 -2.52 -14.20
N VAL A 169 -3.06 -3.48 -13.29
CA VAL A 169 -1.94 -4.44 -13.22
C VAL A 169 -1.90 -5.32 -14.46
N ASP A 170 -3.03 -5.84 -14.91
CA ASP A 170 -3.13 -6.66 -16.12
C ASP A 170 -2.63 -5.89 -17.34
N SER A 171 -3.00 -4.61 -17.47
CA SER A 171 -2.52 -3.74 -18.54
C SER A 171 -0.99 -3.55 -18.53
N LEU A 172 -0.37 -3.49 -17.35
CA LEU A 172 1.08 -3.40 -17.21
C LEU A 172 1.76 -4.73 -17.58
N VAL A 173 1.17 -5.86 -17.16
CA VAL A 173 1.66 -7.19 -17.49
C VAL A 173 1.59 -7.43 -19.00
N GLU A 174 0.49 -7.05 -19.64
CA GLU A 174 0.33 -7.12 -21.10
C GLU A 174 1.35 -6.23 -21.83
N LEU A 175 1.55 -4.99 -21.38
CA LEU A 175 2.55 -4.07 -21.93
C LEU A 175 3.95 -4.69 -21.89
N TYR A 176 4.32 -5.29 -20.76
CA TYR A 176 5.61 -5.93 -20.59
C TYR A 176 5.74 -7.17 -21.49
N GLN A 177 4.74 -8.07 -21.48
CA GLN A 177 4.75 -9.28 -22.31
C GLN A 177 4.80 -8.98 -23.81
N ALA A 178 4.19 -7.88 -24.27
CA ALA A 178 4.28 -7.45 -25.65
C ALA A 178 5.71 -7.04 -26.06
N GLU A 179 6.51 -6.56 -25.10
CA GLU A 179 7.89 -6.15 -25.35
C GLU A 179 8.87 -7.33 -25.31
N VAL A 180 8.72 -8.25 -24.35
CA VAL A 180 9.71 -9.34 -24.11
C VAL A 180 9.26 -10.74 -24.54
N GLY A 181 7.97 -10.91 -24.88
CA GLY A 181 7.34 -12.17 -25.23
C GLY A 181 6.74 -12.94 -24.04
N PRO A 182 5.79 -13.86 -24.30
CA PRO A 182 5.14 -14.64 -23.24
C PRO A 182 6.13 -15.62 -22.59
N GLY A 183 6.16 -15.63 -21.25
CA GLY A 183 7.02 -16.54 -20.47
C GLY A 183 8.47 -16.08 -20.29
N TYR A 184 8.80 -14.83 -20.64
CA TYR A 184 10.10 -14.25 -20.32
C TYR A 184 10.27 -14.10 -18.80
N LEU A 185 11.31 -14.73 -18.26
CA LEU A 185 11.79 -14.47 -16.91
C LEU A 185 12.80 -13.32 -16.98
N PRO A 186 12.58 -12.20 -16.25
CA PRO A 186 13.51 -11.07 -16.23
C PRO A 186 14.91 -11.53 -15.81
N LYS A 187 15.94 -11.11 -16.55
CA LYS A 187 17.32 -11.29 -16.12
C LYS A 187 17.69 -10.20 -15.10
N PRO A 188 18.68 -10.43 -14.21
CA PRO A 188 19.14 -9.42 -13.25
C PRO A 188 19.48 -8.06 -13.89
N GLU A 189 20.09 -8.08 -15.09
CA GLU A 189 20.41 -6.87 -15.87
C GLU A 189 19.18 -6.04 -16.31
N ASP A 190 18.01 -6.66 -16.44
CA ASP A 190 16.76 -6.01 -16.85
C ASP A 190 15.96 -5.45 -15.66
N MET A 191 16.29 -5.86 -14.44
CA MET A 191 15.48 -5.58 -13.27
C MET A 191 15.45 -4.08 -12.94
N GLY A 192 16.55 -3.37 -13.13
CA GLY A 192 16.60 -1.91 -12.99
C GLY A 192 15.60 -1.21 -13.92
N ARG A 193 15.50 -1.69 -15.16
CA ARG A 193 14.56 -1.16 -16.15
C ARG A 193 13.12 -1.52 -15.78
N LEU A 194 12.86 -2.75 -15.37
CA LEU A 194 11.53 -3.20 -14.94
C LEU A 194 11.02 -2.39 -13.75
N ARG A 195 11.88 -2.11 -12.76
CA ARG A 195 11.55 -1.23 -11.63
C ARG A 195 11.10 0.15 -12.09
N GLN A 196 11.84 0.75 -13.02
CA GLN A 196 11.52 2.08 -13.52
C GLN A 196 10.17 2.08 -14.25
N VAL A 197 9.93 1.09 -15.11
CA VAL A 197 8.67 0.95 -15.83
C VAL A 197 7.48 0.80 -14.87
N VAL A 198 7.61 -0.08 -13.86
CA VAL A 198 6.56 -0.27 -12.85
C VAL A 198 6.30 1.02 -12.06
N ALA A 199 7.37 1.71 -11.64
CA ALA A 199 7.25 2.95 -10.87
C ALA A 199 6.59 4.08 -11.70
N ASP A 200 7.01 4.25 -12.95
CA ASP A 200 6.47 5.25 -13.86
C ASP A 200 5.01 4.94 -14.20
N TYR A 201 4.70 3.66 -14.44
CA TYR A 201 3.33 3.23 -14.72
C TYR A 201 2.44 3.52 -13.50
N ARG A 202 2.84 3.16 -12.29
CA ARG A 202 2.09 3.45 -11.04
C ARG A 202 1.80 4.95 -10.88
N LEU A 203 2.80 5.80 -11.06
CA LEU A 203 2.64 7.27 -10.98
C LEU A 203 1.69 7.80 -12.05
N LEU A 204 1.73 7.22 -13.26
CA LEU A 204 0.79 7.55 -14.32
C LEU A 204 -0.64 7.12 -13.95
N GLY A 205 -0.80 5.91 -13.42
CA GLY A 205 -2.06 5.38 -12.92
C GLY A 205 -2.69 6.30 -11.88
N GLU A 206 -1.95 6.67 -10.84
CA GLU A 206 -2.40 7.59 -9.79
C GLU A 206 -2.96 8.89 -10.38
N LYS A 207 -2.21 9.53 -11.30
CA LYS A 207 -2.63 10.79 -11.95
C LYS A 207 -3.87 10.62 -12.82
N VAL A 208 -3.91 9.55 -13.62
CA VAL A 208 -5.04 9.28 -14.52
C VAL A 208 -6.30 8.99 -13.71
N MET A 209 -6.20 8.16 -12.67
CA MET A 209 -7.33 7.79 -11.82
C MET A 209 -7.89 9.01 -11.08
N ALA A 210 -7.03 9.83 -10.46
CA ALA A 210 -7.45 11.09 -9.82
C ALA A 210 -8.18 12.02 -10.81
N THR A 211 -7.62 12.19 -12.01
CA THR A 211 -8.22 13.04 -13.06
C THR A 211 -9.56 12.50 -13.53
N ARG A 212 -9.66 11.18 -13.78
CA ARG A 212 -10.89 10.55 -14.25
C ARG A 212 -11.98 10.57 -13.19
N PHE A 213 -11.60 10.37 -11.92
CA PHE A 213 -12.53 10.45 -10.79
C PHE A 213 -13.08 11.87 -10.60
N ASP A 214 -12.23 12.91 -10.67
CA ASP A 214 -12.67 14.32 -10.60
C ASP A 214 -13.65 14.65 -11.74
N GLN A 215 -13.30 14.27 -12.98
CA GLN A 215 -14.17 14.49 -14.14
C GLN A 215 -15.53 13.78 -14.00
N ALA A 216 -15.53 12.52 -13.58
CA ALA A 216 -16.75 11.75 -13.38
C ALA A 216 -17.62 12.34 -12.27
N THR A 217 -17.01 12.70 -11.14
CA THR A 217 -17.68 13.32 -9.99
C THR A 217 -18.30 14.65 -10.38
N ARG A 218 -17.54 15.54 -11.02
CA ARG A 218 -18.05 16.83 -11.49
C ARG A 218 -19.23 16.66 -12.45
N ARG A 219 -19.12 15.74 -13.41
CA ARG A 219 -20.20 15.45 -14.37
C ARG A 219 -21.48 15.00 -13.65
N LEU A 220 -21.36 14.08 -12.69
CA LEU A 220 -22.51 13.55 -11.94
C LEU A 220 -23.09 14.58 -10.96
N MET A 221 -22.26 15.42 -10.35
CA MET A 221 -22.73 16.52 -9.52
C MET A 221 -23.54 17.55 -10.32
N VAL A 222 -23.08 17.91 -11.52
CA VAL A 222 -23.82 18.83 -12.41
C VAL A 222 -25.15 18.23 -12.85
N ALA A 223 -25.18 16.94 -13.21
CA ALA A 223 -26.41 16.24 -13.55
C ALA A 223 -27.40 16.20 -12.37
N SER A 224 -26.92 15.82 -11.18
CA SER A 224 -27.73 15.78 -9.96
C SER A 224 -28.26 17.15 -9.54
N ALA A 225 -27.47 18.22 -9.69
CA ALA A 225 -27.91 19.59 -9.42
C ALA A 225 -28.98 20.06 -10.43
N SER A 226 -28.88 19.62 -11.68
CA SER A 226 -29.84 19.93 -12.74
C SER A 226 -31.17 19.21 -12.50
N ASP A 227 -31.13 17.95 -12.06
CA ASP A 227 -32.34 17.20 -11.67
C ASP A 227 -32.97 17.76 -10.38
N TYR A 228 -32.15 18.20 -9.42
CA TYR A 228 -32.64 18.85 -8.20
C TYR A 228 -33.30 20.20 -8.50
N THR A 229 -32.67 21.03 -9.33
CA THR A 229 -33.24 22.32 -9.76
C THR A 229 -34.47 22.14 -10.66
N ALA A 230 -34.46 21.17 -11.57
CA ALA A 230 -35.63 20.80 -12.36
C ALA A 230 -36.77 20.28 -11.48
N GLY A 231 -36.46 19.46 -10.46
CA GLY A 231 -37.40 18.97 -9.47
C GLY A 231 -38.07 20.10 -8.68
N ILE A 232 -37.29 21.09 -8.22
CA ILE A 232 -37.81 22.30 -7.55
C ILE A 232 -38.69 23.13 -8.49
N LEU A 233 -38.26 23.32 -9.75
CA LEU A 233 -38.99 24.12 -10.73
C LEU A 233 -40.30 23.46 -11.19
N LEU A 234 -40.34 22.13 -11.31
CA LEU A 234 -41.51 21.38 -11.78
C LEU A 234 -42.53 21.09 -10.68
N THR A 235 -42.09 20.92 -9.42
CA THR A 235 -43.00 20.58 -8.31
C THR A 235 -43.34 21.78 -7.42
N GLY A 236 -42.60 22.89 -7.50
CA GLY A 236 -42.84 24.10 -6.71
C GLY A 236 -42.64 23.94 -5.19
N ALA A 237 -42.23 22.76 -4.72
CA ALA A 237 -42.06 22.47 -3.31
C ALA A 237 -40.64 22.84 -2.86
N TRP A 238 -40.52 24.03 -2.26
CA TRP A 238 -39.36 24.40 -1.44
C TRP A 238 -39.51 23.76 -0.05
N GLU A 239 -39.09 22.51 0.12
CA GLU A 239 -38.94 21.96 1.48
C GLU A 239 -37.70 22.59 2.14
N ARG A 240 -37.94 23.55 3.05
CA ARG A 240 -36.90 24.01 3.98
C ARG A 240 -36.64 22.87 4.99
N PRO A 241 -35.38 22.47 5.25
CA PRO A 241 -35.10 21.57 6.35
C PRO A 241 -35.51 22.27 7.65
N THR A 242 -36.43 21.67 8.39
CA THR A 242 -36.66 22.02 9.79
C THR A 242 -35.66 21.24 10.63
N GLY A 243 -34.79 21.96 11.34
CA GLY A 243 -33.73 21.42 12.19
C GLY A 243 -32.69 22.48 12.47
#